data_AF-A0A5E4L8R8-F1
#
_entry.id   AF-A0A5E4L8R8-F1
#
_cell.length_a   1.000
_cell.length_b   1.000
_cell.length_c   1.000
_cell.angle_alpha   90.00
_cell.angle_beta   90.00
_cell.angle_gamma   90.00
#
_symmetry.space_group_name_H-M   'P 1'
#
loop_
_entity.id
_entity.type
_entity.pdbx_description
1 polymer ?
#
loop_
_entity_poly.entity_id
_entity_poly.type
_entity_poly.pdbx_seq_one_letter_code
_entity_poly.pdbx_strand_id
1 'polypeptide(L)'
;MKGQVSSEFLLVLVILLGVLATGIIIFEGQQDILAYQSDLDHATIVAQKLAGAVNAVHHGGNGTRTELSVEGIGDLEVTFQRNYVQVRKNNAVVQEPMVTGRLNATALVGGNYNITNLDGVIMIG
;
A
#
# COMPACT_ATOMS: atom_id res chain seq x y z
N MET A 1 -47.57 -38.67 -4.65
CA MET A 1 -47.10 -38.68 -3.25
C MET A 1 -46.44 -37.35 -2.98
N LYS A 2 -47.00 -36.51 -2.07
CA LYS A 2 -46.35 -35.27 -1.64
C LYS A 2 -45.31 -35.67 -0.58
N GLY A 3 -44.02 -35.60 -0.91
CA GLY A 3 -42.96 -35.93 0.04
C GLY A 3 -42.99 -34.94 1.20
N GLN A 4 -43.41 -35.39 2.38
CA GLN A 4 -43.34 -34.59 3.60
C GLN A 4 -41.89 -34.64 4.09
N VAL A 5 -41.21 -33.50 4.03
CA VAL A 5 -39.89 -33.35 4.62
C VAL A 5 -40.04 -33.48 6.14
N SER A 6 -39.28 -34.37 6.77
CA SER A 6 -39.38 -34.57 8.22
C SER A 6 -38.79 -33.37 8.98
N SER A 7 -39.29 -33.12 10.18
CA SER A 7 -38.83 -32.05 11.08
C SER A 7 -37.33 -32.13 11.35
N GLU A 8 -36.80 -33.36 11.43
CA GLU A 8 -35.39 -33.66 11.68
C GLU A 8 -34.53 -33.23 10.50
N PHE A 9 -34.97 -33.49 9.26
CA PHE A 9 -34.27 -33.04 8.07
C PHE A 9 -34.21 -31.50 8.00
N LEU A 10 -35.31 -30.83 8.33
CA LEU A 10 -35.37 -29.37 8.32
C LEU A 10 -34.44 -28.77 9.39
N LEU A 11 -34.38 -29.37 10.59
CA LEU A 11 -33.48 -28.94 11.65
C LEU A 11 -32.00 -29.13 11.26
N VAL A 12 -31.65 -30.27 10.67
CA VAL A 12 -30.29 -30.52 10.15
C VAL A 12 -29.93 -29.51 9.07
N LEU A 13 -30.85 -29.23 8.13
CA LEU A 13 -30.64 -28.26 7.05
C LEU A 13 -30.38 -26.85 7.59
N VAL A 14 -31.14 -26.39 8.59
CA VAL A 14 -30.95 -25.06 9.20
C VAL A 14 -29.58 -24.95 9.87
N ILE A 15 -29.15 -25.99 10.60
CA ILE A 15 -27.81 -26.01 11.22
C ILE A 15 -26.73 -25.95 10.14
N LEU A 16 -26.89 -26.73 9.06
CA LEU A 16 -25.92 -26.78 7.95
C LEU A 16 -25.81 -25.42 7.23
N LEU A 17 -26.94 -24.76 7.00
CA LEU A 17 -26.97 -23.40 6.45
C LEU A 17 -26.36 -22.37 7.41
N GLY A 18 -26.56 -22.51 8.72
CA GLY A 18 -25.94 -21.64 9.73
C GLY A 18 -24.42 -21.77 9.76
N VAL A 19 -23.90 -22.99 9.69
CA VAL A 19 -22.45 -23.26 9.59
C VAL A 19 -21.89 -22.69 8.28
N LEU A 20 -22.59 -22.88 7.16
CA LEU A 20 -22.17 -22.35 5.87
C LEU A 20 -22.13 -20.81 5.87
N ALA A 21 -23.18 -20.15 6.37
CA ALA A 21 -23.25 -18.70 6.46
C ALA A 21 -22.13 -18.12 7.34
N THR A 22 -21.85 -18.76 8.48
CA THR A 22 -20.75 -18.35 9.37
C THR A 22 -19.39 -18.51 8.68
N GLY A 23 -19.20 -19.61 7.93
CA GLY A 23 -17.99 -19.86 7.16
C GLY A 23 -17.74 -18.80 6.08
N ILE A 24 -18.79 -18.38 5.38
CA ILE A 24 -18.69 -17.32 4.35
C ILE A 24 -18.24 -16.00 4.98
N ILE A 25 -18.88 -15.57 6.08
CA ILE A 25 -18.55 -14.30 6.77
C ILE A 25 -17.09 -14.27 7.23
N ILE A 26 -16.60 -15.37 7.81
CA ILE A 26 -15.21 -15.47 8.26
C ILE A 26 -14.24 -15.41 7.07
N PHE A 27 -14.58 -16.08 5.98
CA PHE A 27 -13.72 -16.17 4.80
C PHE A 27 -13.63 -14.82 4.06
N GLU A 28 -14.75 -14.10 3.92
CA GLU A 28 -14.77 -12.74 3.38
C GLU A 28 -13.90 -11.80 4.23
N GLY A 29 -14.07 -11.83 5.56
CA GLY A 29 -13.24 -11.02 6.46
C GLY A 29 -11.74 -11.33 6.38
N GLN A 30 -11.35 -12.58 6.14
CA GLN A 30 -9.94 -12.94 5.93
C GLN A 30 -9.38 -12.38 4.61
N GLN A 31 -10.16 -12.40 3.53
CA GLN A 31 -9.72 -11.86 2.24
C GLN A 31 -9.43 -10.36 2.32
N ASP A 32 -10.29 -9.60 2.99
CA ASP A 32 -10.13 -8.15 3.16
C ASP A 32 -8.86 -7.82 3.97
N ILE A 33 -8.58 -8.59 5.04
CA ILE A 33 -7.37 -8.41 5.86
C ILE A 33 -6.10 -8.69 5.03
N LEU A 34 -6.11 -9.77 4.23
CA LEU A 34 -4.98 -10.13 3.38
C LEU A 34 -4.72 -9.07 2.30
N ALA A 35 -5.78 -8.54 1.69
CA ALA A 35 -5.68 -7.45 0.73
C ALA A 35 -5.08 -6.18 1.35
N TYR A 36 -5.54 -5.79 2.54
CA TYR A 36 -5.01 -4.64 3.27
C TYR A 36 -3.54 -4.81 3.66
N GLN A 37 -3.16 -6.00 4.14
CA GLN A 37 -1.76 -6.29 4.47
C GLN A 37 -0.86 -6.22 3.23
N SER A 38 -1.31 -6.76 2.10
CA SER A 38 -0.58 -6.67 0.83
C SER A 38 -0.38 -5.22 0.39
N ASP A 39 -1.40 -4.37 0.54
CA ASP A 39 -1.30 -2.94 0.20
C ASP A 39 -0.35 -2.18 1.15
N LEU A 40 -0.32 -2.52 2.44
CA LEU A 40 0.66 -1.98 3.39
C LEU A 40 2.10 -2.41 3.07
N ASP A 41 2.32 -3.69 2.77
CA ASP A 41 3.65 -4.19 2.44
C ASP A 41 4.18 -3.51 1.17
N HIS A 42 3.32 -3.36 0.16
CA HIS A 42 3.65 -2.62 -1.06
C HIS A 42 3.95 -1.15 -0.78
N ALA A 43 3.09 -0.44 -0.04
CA ALA A 43 3.30 0.96 0.31
C ALA A 43 4.62 1.16 1.09
N THR A 44 4.96 0.21 1.97
CA THR A 44 6.20 0.21 2.74
C THR A 44 7.43 0.09 1.85
N ILE A 45 7.46 -0.91 0.95
CA ILE A 45 8.58 -1.10 0.03
C ILE A 45 8.81 0.15 -0.82
N VAL A 46 7.74 0.77 -1.31
CA VAL A 46 7.82 1.98 -2.12
C VAL A 46 8.36 3.16 -1.31
N ALA A 47 7.80 3.39 -0.11
CA ALA A 47 8.23 4.47 0.77
C ALA A 47 9.72 4.34 1.13
N GLN A 48 10.19 3.13 1.43
CA GLN A 48 11.60 2.88 1.78
C GLN A 48 12.53 3.14 0.59
N LYS A 49 12.17 2.68 -0.61
CA LYS A 49 12.95 2.91 -1.83
C LYS A 49 13.06 4.40 -2.14
N LEU A 50 11.96 5.15 -2.04
CA LEU A 50 11.95 6.59 -2.29
C LEU A 50 12.74 7.36 -1.24
N ALA A 51 12.53 7.08 0.05
CA ALA A 51 13.30 7.70 1.13
C ALA A 51 14.80 7.44 0.98
N GLY A 52 15.17 6.19 0.67
CA GLY A 52 16.55 5.77 0.43
C GLY A 52 17.18 6.49 -0.76
N ALA A 53 16.49 6.54 -1.90
CA ALA A 53 16.97 7.22 -3.10
C ALA A 53 17.19 8.72 -2.87
N VAL A 54 16.25 9.38 -2.20
CA VAL A 54 16.38 10.80 -1.86
C VAL A 54 17.55 11.04 -0.90
N ASN A 55 17.68 10.24 0.16
CA ASN A 55 18.81 10.34 1.09
C ASN A 55 20.15 10.11 0.36
N ALA A 56 20.22 9.13 -0.54
CA ALA A 56 21.43 8.84 -1.30
C ALA A 56 21.82 10.02 -2.20
N VAL A 57 20.87 10.61 -2.92
CA VAL A 57 21.10 11.79 -3.78
C VAL A 57 21.52 13.01 -2.95
N HIS A 58 20.97 13.17 -1.74
CA HIS A 58 21.37 14.22 -0.83
C HIS A 58 22.82 14.08 -0.38
N HIS A 59 23.18 12.89 0.10
CA HIS A 59 24.52 12.60 0.60
C HIS A 59 25.57 12.56 -0.51
N GLY A 60 25.17 12.24 -1.75
CA GLY A 60 26.05 12.32 -2.92
C GLY A 60 26.48 13.75 -3.28
N GLY A 61 25.74 14.76 -2.82
CA GLY A 61 26.07 16.17 -3.05
C GLY A 61 25.62 16.71 -4.41
N ASN A 62 26.04 17.94 -4.72
CA ASN A 62 25.58 18.70 -5.87
C ASN A 62 25.83 17.98 -7.21
N GLY A 63 24.82 17.97 -8.08
CA GLY A 63 24.87 17.31 -9.38
C GLY A 63 24.59 15.81 -9.34
N THR A 64 24.38 15.22 -8.16
CA THR A 64 23.98 13.81 -8.05
C THR A 64 22.54 13.64 -8.54
N ARG A 65 22.33 12.63 -9.38
CA ARG A 65 21.02 12.27 -9.94
C ARG A 65 20.80 10.77 -9.84
N THR A 66 19.55 10.37 -9.60
CA THR A 66 19.13 8.97 -9.73
C THR A 66 17.74 8.91 -10.34
N GLU A 67 17.48 7.83 -11.07
CA GLU A 67 16.18 7.52 -11.62
C GLU A 67 15.70 6.25 -10.91
N LEU A 68 14.57 6.38 -10.23
CA LEU A 68 13.95 5.27 -9.52
C LEU A 68 12.66 4.91 -10.21
N SER A 69 12.62 3.71 -10.78
CA SER A 69 11.35 3.12 -11.21
C SER A 69 10.71 2.44 -10.03
N VAL A 70 9.52 2.92 -9.65
CA VAL A 70 8.69 2.28 -8.65
C VAL A 70 7.62 1.49 -9.39
N GLU A 71 7.83 0.19 -9.55
CA GLU A 71 6.77 -0.71 -10.02
C GLU A 71 5.66 -0.78 -8.96
N GLY A 72 4.53 -0.18 -9.29
CA GLY A 72 3.29 -0.25 -8.53
C GLY A 72 2.16 -0.73 -9.42
N ILE A 73 1.53 -1.83 -9.04
CA ILE A 73 0.25 -2.30 -9.60
C ILE A 73 -0.86 -1.36 -9.07
N GLY A 74 -1.02 -0.19 -9.68
CA GLY A 74 -2.14 0.73 -9.45
C GLY A 74 -1.75 2.17 -9.04
N ASP A 75 -2.78 2.97 -8.77
CA ASP A 75 -2.68 4.37 -8.40
C ASP A 75 -2.13 4.51 -6.96
N LEU A 76 -0.82 4.76 -6.87
CA LEU A 76 -0.14 5.14 -5.63
C LEU A 76 -0.11 6.66 -5.52
N GLU A 77 -0.49 7.17 -4.36
CA GLU A 77 -0.30 8.57 -4.03
C GLU A 77 0.94 8.72 -3.16
N VAL A 78 1.90 9.49 -3.65
CA VAL A 78 3.17 9.75 -2.98
C VAL A 78 3.25 11.23 -2.60
N THR A 79 3.42 11.48 -1.31
CA THR A 79 3.63 12.83 -0.78
C THR A 79 4.95 12.87 -0.04
N PHE A 80 5.83 13.76 -0.46
CA PHE A 80 7.07 14.03 0.26
C PHE A 80 6.85 15.18 1.22
N GLN A 81 7.15 14.93 2.50
CA GLN A 81 7.21 15.96 3.52
C GLN A 81 8.63 16.08 4.04
N ARG A 82 8.94 17.23 4.64
CA ARG A 82 10.31 17.66 4.95
C ARG A 82 11.24 16.56 5.44
N ASN A 83 10.78 15.69 6.34
CA ASN A 83 11.59 14.65 6.97
C ASN A 83 11.00 13.24 6.78
N TYR A 84 10.04 13.03 5.88
CA TYR A 84 9.50 11.71 5.58
C TYR A 84 8.79 11.66 4.21
N VAL A 85 8.75 10.48 3.60
CA VAL A 85 7.90 10.21 2.43
C VAL A 85 6.69 9.42 2.87
N GLN A 86 5.52 9.85 2.43
CA GLN A 86 4.24 9.18 2.66
C GLN A 86 3.77 8.54 1.37
N VAL A 87 3.36 7.28 1.44
CA VAL A 87 2.78 6.52 0.34
C VAL A 87 1.41 6.02 0.75
N ARG A 88 0.40 6.26 -0.08
CA ARG A 88 -0.98 5.84 0.16
C ARG A 88 -1.51 5.00 -1.01
N LYS A 89 -2.18 3.89 -0.68
CA LYS A 89 -2.90 3.02 -1.62
C LYS A 89 -4.19 2.51 -0.98
N ASN A 90 -5.37 2.75 -1.56
CA ASN A 90 -6.63 2.13 -1.16
C ASN A 90 -6.87 1.98 0.38
N ASN A 91 -6.53 3.01 1.18
CA ASN A 91 -6.56 3.06 2.65
C ASN A 91 -5.31 2.62 3.42
N ALA A 92 -4.38 1.89 2.80
CA ALA A 92 -3.05 1.67 3.36
C ALA A 92 -2.22 2.96 3.25
N VAL A 93 -1.60 3.37 4.37
CA VAL A 93 -0.75 4.56 4.44
C VAL A 93 0.52 4.20 5.17
N VAL A 94 1.66 4.47 4.55
CA VAL A 94 2.98 4.25 5.15
C VAL A 94 3.79 5.53 5.07
N GLN A 95 4.57 5.80 6.12
CA GLN A 95 5.47 6.94 6.21
C GLN A 95 6.88 6.44 6.53
N GLU A 96 7.85 6.80 5.71
CA GLU A 96 9.24 6.42 5.90
C GLU A 96 10.11 7.66 6.10
N PRO A 97 10.97 7.68 7.14
CA PRO A 97 11.75 8.87 7.48
C PRO A 97 12.81 9.19 6.43
N MET A 98 13.09 10.48 6.27
CA MET A 98 14.10 11.02 5.39
C MET A 98 15.03 11.92 6.20
N VAL A 99 16.33 11.81 5.95
CA VAL A 99 17.37 12.64 6.60
C VAL A 99 17.39 14.05 5.97
N THR A 100 16.81 14.18 4.78
CA THR A 100 16.88 15.38 3.95
C THR A 100 15.77 16.37 4.31
N GLY A 101 15.98 17.25 5.30
CA GLY A 101 14.95 18.16 5.87
C GLY A 101 14.28 19.21 4.95
N ARG A 102 14.41 19.12 3.62
CA ARG A 102 14.03 20.17 2.66
C ARG A 102 13.31 19.65 1.41
N LEU A 103 12.41 18.68 1.55
CA LEU A 103 11.61 18.21 0.41
C LEU A 103 10.10 18.44 0.64
N ASN A 104 9.44 19.03 -0.35
CA ASN A 104 7.98 19.12 -0.41
C ASN A 104 7.56 18.94 -1.87
N ALA A 105 7.02 17.78 -2.19
CA ALA A 105 6.60 17.41 -3.54
C ALA A 105 5.44 16.41 -3.45
N THR A 106 4.50 16.50 -4.37
CA THR A 106 3.38 15.55 -4.47
C THR A 106 3.45 14.89 -5.82
N ALA A 107 3.61 13.58 -5.86
CA ALA A 107 3.53 12.76 -7.06
C ALA A 107 2.30 11.87 -6.94
N LEU A 108 1.32 12.11 -7.80
CA LEU A 108 -0.03 11.53 -7.65
C LEU A 108 -0.22 10.18 -8.34
N VAL A 109 0.82 9.61 -8.96
CA VAL A 109 0.71 8.33 -9.67
C VAL A 109 2.04 7.57 -9.56
N GLY A 110 1.97 6.26 -9.26
CA GLY A 110 3.13 5.37 -9.33
C GLY A 110 3.81 5.46 -10.69
N GLY A 111 5.13 5.62 -10.71
CA GLY A 111 5.87 5.91 -11.93
C GLY A 111 7.38 5.95 -11.74
N ASN A 112 8.06 6.48 -12.77
CA ASN A 112 9.50 6.75 -12.71
C ASN A 112 9.72 8.11 -12.03
N TYR A 113 10.54 8.12 -11.00
CA TYR A 113 10.93 9.30 -10.25
C TYR A 113 12.33 9.72 -10.66
N ASN A 114 12.49 10.94 -11.15
CA ASN A 114 13.79 11.53 -11.38
C ASN A 114 14.15 12.42 -10.19
N ILE A 115 15.18 12.03 -9.45
CA ILE A 115 15.60 12.71 -8.22
C ILE A 115 16.97 13.33 -8.49
N THR A 116 17.08 14.65 -8.35
CA THR A 116 18.33 15.40 -8.62
C THR A 116 18.64 16.35 -7.46
N ASN A 117 19.91 16.41 -7.06
CA ASN A 117 20.42 17.40 -6.11
C ASN A 117 21.00 18.61 -6.87
N LEU A 118 20.35 19.77 -6.73
CA LEU A 118 20.77 21.05 -7.28
C LEU A 118 21.18 21.97 -6.13
N ASP A 119 22.47 22.24 -6.01
CA ASP A 119 23.04 23.19 -5.03
C ASP A 119 22.58 22.94 -3.57
N GLY A 120 22.39 21.67 -3.20
CA GLY A 120 21.93 21.27 -1.87
C GLY A 120 20.39 21.23 -1.71
N VAL A 121 19.65 21.48 -2.79
CA VAL A 121 18.19 21.33 -2.87
C VAL A 121 17.88 20.09 -3.71
N ILE A 122 17.04 19.21 -3.17
CA ILE A 122 16.62 18.02 -3.91
C ILE A 122 15.32 18.31 -4.63
N MET A 123 15.30 18.04 -5.93
CA MET A 123 14.11 18.10 -6.77
C MET A 123 13.67 16.70 -7.18
N ILE A 124 12.35 16.50 -7.22
CA ILE A 124 11.71 15.28 -7.71
C ILE A 124 10.81 15.69 -8.87
N GLY A 125 10.97 15.05 -10.02
CA GLY A 125 10.20 15.28 -11.23
C GLY A 125 9.92 14.00 -12.01
#